data_AF-M5RXX7-F1
#
_entry.id   AF-M5RXX7-F1
#
_cell.length_a   1.000
_cell.length_b   1.000
_cell.length_c   1.000
_cell.angle_alpha   90.00
_cell.angle_beta   90.00
_cell.angle_gamma   90.00
#
_symmetry.space_group_name_H-M   'P 1'
#
loop_
_entity.id
_entity.type
_entity.pdbx_description
1 polymer ?
#
loop_
_entity_poly.entity_id
_entity_poly.type
_entity_poly.pdbx_seq_one_letter_code
_entity_poly.pdbx_strand_id
1 'polypeptide(L)' 'MEWLLYFDAYTRKQYEGLKTRDFENWTSVTDKLVMPKGIRHGTPFPVSEEVLEQLLATSKKK' A
#
# COMPACT_ATOMS: atom_id res chain seq x y z
N MET A 1 15.86 7.71 -9.56
CA MET A 1 14.46 7.26 -9.42
C MET A 1 14.41 6.24 -8.31
N GLU A 2 13.29 6.17 -7.58
CA GLU A 2 13.07 5.17 -6.53
C GLU A 2 11.85 4.32 -6.94
N TRP A 3 11.96 3.01 -6.79
CA TRP A 3 10.91 2.05 -7.10
C TRP A 3 10.27 1.55 -5.82
N LEU A 4 8.95 1.38 -5.84
CA LEU A 4 8.16 0.83 -4.75
C LEU A 4 7.55 -0.49 -5.19
N LEU A 5 7.77 -1.53 -4.39
CA LEU A 5 7.18 -2.85 -4.56
C LEU A 5 6.22 -3.10 -3.41
N TYR A 6 4.95 -3.33 -3.74
CA TYR A 6 3.91 -3.72 -2.78
C TYR A 6 3.52 -5.17 -3.03
N PHE A 7 3.39 -5.97 -1.98
CA PHE A 7 2.97 -7.36 -2.09
C PHE A 7 2.20 -7.82 -0.85
N ASP A 8 1.39 -8.87 -1.04
CA ASP A 8 0.66 -9.54 0.02
C ASP A 8 1.57 -10.60 0.68
N ALA A 9 1.99 -10.36 1.92
CA ALA A 9 2.75 -11.32 2.71
C ALA A 9 1.77 -12.29 3.41
N TYR A 10 1.19 -13.20 2.62
CA TYR A 10 0.08 -14.08 3.04
C TYR A 10 0.35 -14.88 4.32
N THR A 11 1.60 -15.33 4.57
CA THR A 11 1.96 -16.05 5.80
C THR A 11 1.94 -15.16 7.04
N ARG A 12 2.21 -13.87 6.87
CA ARG A 12 2.19 -12.84 7.92
C ARG A 12 0.85 -12.10 8.00
N LYS A 13 -0.09 -12.42 7.10
CA LYS A 13 -1.44 -11.85 7.03
C LYS A 13 -1.44 -10.31 6.98
N GLN A 14 -0.45 -9.74 6.29
CA GLN A 14 -0.32 -8.29 6.10
C GLN A 14 0.24 -7.98 4.71
N TYR A 15 0.00 -6.77 4.23
CA TYR A 15 0.71 -6.23 3.09
C TYR A 15 2.07 -5.68 3.53
N GLU A 16 3.04 -5.81 2.64
CA GLU A 16 4.38 -5.30 2.84
C GLU A 16 4.84 -4.47 1.65
N GLY A 17 5.80 -3.60 1.94
CA GLY A 17 6.36 -2.69 0.97
C GLY A 17 7.87 -2.70 1.05
N LEU A 18 8.53 -2.77 -0.10
CA LEU A 18 9.96 -2.55 -0.23
C LEU A 18 10.22 -1.41 -1.19
N LYS A 19 11.36 -0.75 -0.99
CA LYS A 19 11.86 0.25 -1.92
C LYS A 19 13.28 -0.05 -2.37
N THR A 20 13.61 0.32 -3.60
CA THR A 20 14.95 0.17 -4.17
C THR A 20 15.28 1.32 -5.13
N ARG A 21 16.57 1.49 -5.40
CA ARG A 21 17.11 2.38 -6.43
C ARG A 21 17.92 1.62 -7.49
N ASP A 22 18.34 0.39 -7.19
CA ASP A 22 19.28 -0.42 -7.98
C ASP A 22 18.79 -1.86 -8.24
N PHE A 23 17.65 -2.27 -7.69
CA PHE A 23 17.11 -3.63 -7.72
C PHE A 23 17.96 -4.71 -7.02
N GLU A 24 19.05 -4.31 -6.37
CA GLU A 24 19.92 -5.19 -5.59
C GLU A 24 19.69 -4.97 -4.09
N ASN A 25 19.65 -3.71 -3.67
CA ASN A 25 19.46 -3.31 -2.29
C ASN A 25 18.00 -2.90 -2.05
N TRP A 26 17.41 -3.50 -1.03
CA TRP A 26 16.00 -3.30 -0.68
C TRP A 26 15.88 -2.80 0.76
N THR A 27 15.08 -1.75 0.96
CA THR A 27 14.73 -1.24 2.29
C THR A 27 13.24 -1.45 2.53
N SER A 28 12.89 -1.96 3.70
CA SER A 28 11.49 -2.08 4.10
C SER A 28 10.83 -0.72 4.27
N VAL A 29 9.61 -0.60 3.74
CA VAL A 29 8.68 0.51 4.00
C VAL A 29 7.35 0.01 4.57
N THR A 30 7.30 -1.25 5.02
CA THR A 30 6.10 -1.87 5.59
C THR A 30 5.49 -1.05 6.72
N ASP A 31 6.30 -0.47 7.61
CA ASP A 31 5.81 0.35 8.74
C ASP A 31 5.11 1.65 8.31
N LYS A 32 5.25 2.04 7.03
CA LYS A 32 4.57 3.20 6.45
C LYS A 32 3.24 2.82 5.79
N LEU A 33 2.91 1.53 5.70
CA LEU A 33 1.69 1.05 5.07
C LEU A 33 0.56 0.96 6.08
N VAL A 34 -0.57 1.59 5.74
CA VAL A 34 -1.83 1.43 6.45
C VAL A 34 -2.84 0.87 5.47
N MET A 35 -3.23 -0.39 5.67
CA MET A 35 -4.20 -1.06 4.81
C MET A 35 -5.56 -1.19 5.51
N PRO A 36 -6.68 -1.02 4.79
CA PRO A 36 -8.00 -1.25 5.36
C PRO A 36 -8.19 -2.72 5.70
N LYS A 37 -8.93 -3.00 6.79
CA LYS A 37 -9.24 -4.37 7.21
C LYS A 37 -10.00 -5.11 6.10
N GLY A 38 -9.57 -6.33 5.80
CA GLY A 38 -10.25 -7.18 4.80
C GLY A 38 -9.97 -6.81 3.35
N ILE A 39 -8.95 -5.98 3.09
CA ILE A 39 -8.40 -5.79 1.75
C ILE A 39 -8.06 -7.14 1.10
N ARG A 40 -8.27 -7.24 -0.21
CA ARG A 40 -7.93 -8.42 -1.02
C ARG A 40 -6.84 -8.06 -2.03
N HIS A 41 -6.25 -9.09 -2.63
CA HIS A 41 -5.29 -8.94 -3.71
C HIS A 41 -5.82 -8.01 -4.81
N GLY A 42 -4.96 -7.10 -5.26
CA GLY A 42 -5.28 -6.08 -6.25
C GLY A 42 -4.07 -5.21 -6.57
N THR A 43 -4.27 -4.27 -7.48
CA THR A 43 -3.21 -3.39 -8.00
C THR A 43 -3.37 -1.98 -7.44
N PRO A 44 -2.33 -1.40 -6.80
CA PRO A 44 -2.35 0.02 -6.44
C PRO A 44 -2.28 0.87 -7.71
N PHE A 45 -3.07 1.94 -7.76
CA PHE A 45 -3.06 2.90 -8.85
C PHE A 45 -3.16 4.33 -8.27
N PRO A 46 -2.56 5.32 -8.94
CA PRO A 46 -2.65 6.70 -8.48
C PRO A 46 -4.08 7.23 -8.65
N VAL A 47 -4.53 7.99 -7.66
CA VAL A 47 -5.80 8.74 -7.69
C VAL A 47 -5.53 10.19 -7.35
N SER A 48 -6.45 11.08 -7.70
CA SER A 48 -6.41 12.45 -7.17
C SER A 48 -6.68 12.44 -5.66
N GLU A 49 -6.15 13.46 -4.98
CA GLU A 49 -6.40 13.66 -3.54
C GLU A 49 -7.90 13.78 -3.23
N GLU A 50 -8.64 14.49 -4.09
CA GLU A 50 -10.10 14.63 -3.99
C GLU A 50 -10.83 13.26 -3.95
N VAL A 51 -10.45 12.33 -4.84
CA VAL A 51 -11.05 10.98 -4.86
C VAL A 51 -10.74 10.23 -3.58
N LEU A 52 -9.50 10.33 -3.07
CA LEU A 52 -9.10 9.70 -1.82
C LEU A 52 -9.90 10.25 -0.63
N GLU A 53 -10.03 11.57 -0.52
CA GLU A 53 -10.79 12.22 0.55
C GLU A 53 -12.26 11.80 0.57
N GLN A 54 -12.91 11.74 -0.60
CA GLN A 54 -14.30 11.29 -0.73
C GLN A 54 -14.49 9.82 -0.28
N LEU A 55 -13.55 8.94 -0.64
CA LEU A 55 -13.58 7.54 -0.22
C LEU A 55 -13.41 7.40 1.30
N LEU A 56 -12.48 8.16 1.89
CA LEU A 56 -12.25 8.16 3.34
C LEU A 56 -13.44 8.72 4.12
N ALA A 57 -14.09 9.78 3.62
CA ALA A 57 -15.29 10.34 4.23
C ALA A 57 -16.46 9.36 4.22
N THR A 58 -16.59 8.56 3.15
CA THR A 58 -17.63 7.53 3.01
C THR A 58 -17.36 6.34 3.93
N SER A 59 -16.10 5.91 4.06
CA SER A 59 -15.69 4.79 4.92
C SER A 59 -16.00 5.00 6.40
N LYS A 60 -15.99 6.25 6.91
CA LYS A 60 -16.21 6.57 8.34
C LYS A 60 -17.70 6.60 8.74
N LYS A 61 -18.62 6.54 7.77
CA LYS A 61 -20.07 6.59 8.00
C LYS A 61 -20.71 5.20 8.21
N LYS A 62 -19.90 4.14 8.26
CA LYS A 62 -20.34 2.75 8.49
C LYS A 62 -19.97 2.25 9.88
#